data_AF-A0A212D0F3-F1
#
_entry.id   AF-A0A212D0F3-F1
#
_cell.length_a   1.000
_cell.length_b   1.000
_cell.length_c   1.000
_cell.angle_alpha   90.00
_cell.angle_beta   90.00
_cell.angle_gamma   90.00
#
_symmetry.space_group_name_H-M   'P 1'
#
loop_
_entity.id
_entity.type
_entity.pdbx_description
1 polymer ?
#
loop_
_entity_poly.entity_id
_entity_poly.type
_entity_poly.pdbx_seq_one_letter_code
_entity_poly.pdbx_strand_id
1 'polypeptide(L)'
;MAAVAAAPLPGLGVPPSCNPKVQVEAIEGGALQKLLVILATEQPLTTKKKALFALCSLLRHFPYAQQQFLKLGGLQVLRSLVQEKGMEVLAVRVVTLLYDLVTEKALFALCSLLRHFPYAQQQFLKLGGLQVLRSLVQEKGMEVLAVRVVTLLYDLVTEKS
;
A
#
# COMPACT_ATOMS: atom_id res chain seq x y z
N MET A 1 -9.60 16.01 31.24
CA MET A 1 -9.35 16.23 29.80
C MET A 1 -7.86 16.04 29.55
N ALA A 2 -7.45 14.87 29.06
CA ALA A 2 -6.08 14.64 28.60
C ALA A 2 -6.19 14.11 27.17
N ALA A 3 -5.67 14.89 26.22
CA ALA A 3 -5.59 14.52 24.82
C ALA A 3 -4.65 13.32 24.68
N VAL A 4 -5.20 12.17 24.32
CA VAL A 4 -4.41 11.02 23.87
C VAL A 4 -3.86 11.37 22.50
N ALA A 5 -2.62 11.87 22.48
CA ALA A 5 -1.81 11.91 21.27
C ALA A 5 -1.65 10.47 20.77
N ALA A 6 -2.25 10.17 19.62
CA ALA A 6 -2.12 8.89 18.95
C ALA A 6 -0.65 8.69 18.54
N ALA A 7 0.10 7.97 19.38
CA ALA A 7 1.44 7.52 19.07
C ALA A 7 1.41 6.63 17.81
N PRO A 8 2.33 6.82 16.84
CA PRO A 8 2.41 5.93 15.70
C PRO A 8 2.95 4.58 16.18
N LEU A 9 2.15 3.52 16.01
CA LEU A 9 2.52 2.13 16.29
C LEU A 9 3.80 1.76 15.51
N PRO A 10 4.79 1.10 16.13
CA PRO A 10 5.97 0.61 15.44
C PRO A 10 5.64 -0.76 14.82
N GLY A 11 5.63 -0.86 13.49
CA GLY A 11 5.49 -2.18 12.88
C GLY A 11 5.23 -2.18 11.38
N LEU A 12 6.24 -2.63 10.64
CA LEU A 12 6.22 -3.21 9.29
C LEU A 12 6.21 -2.25 8.09
N GLY A 13 7.42 -2.04 7.56
CA GLY A 13 7.65 -1.90 6.12
C GLY A 13 7.93 -0.51 5.61
N VAL A 14 8.86 0.25 6.21
CA VAL A 14 9.36 1.47 5.58
C VAL A 14 10.40 1.06 4.52
N PRO A 15 10.25 1.48 3.25
CA PRO A 15 11.28 1.22 2.25
C PRO A 15 12.61 1.87 2.67
N PRO A 16 13.75 1.21 2.44
CA PRO A 16 15.05 1.64 2.98
C PRO A 16 15.62 2.93 2.37
N SER A 17 14.88 3.64 1.52
CA SER A 17 15.40 4.78 0.75
C SER A 17 15.02 6.17 1.28
N CYS A 18 14.17 6.29 2.31
CA CYS A 18 13.86 7.58 2.92
C CYS A 18 13.46 7.46 4.39
N ASN A 19 14.03 8.33 5.23
CA ASN A 19 13.73 8.44 6.65
C ASN A 19 12.21 8.68 6.84
N PRO A 20 11.48 7.87 7.64
CA PRO A 20 10.03 8.00 7.80
C PRO A 20 9.61 9.38 8.31
N LYS A 21 10.47 10.08 9.08
CA LYS A 21 10.21 11.47 9.49
C LYS A 21 10.17 12.44 8.30
N VAL A 22 11.12 12.32 7.37
CA VAL A 22 11.21 13.17 6.17
C VAL A 22 10.03 12.91 5.23
N GLN A 23 9.54 11.67 5.16
CA GLN A 23 8.34 11.36 4.39
C GLN A 23 7.09 11.99 5.02
N VAL A 24 6.91 11.89 6.33
CA VAL A 24 5.79 12.54 7.03
C VAL A 24 5.84 14.06 6.83
N GLU A 25 7.00 14.69 7.02
CA GLU A 25 7.19 16.12 6.77
C GLU A 25 6.91 16.50 5.32
N ALA A 26 7.26 15.66 4.34
CA ALA A 26 6.92 15.91 2.94
C ALA A 26 5.40 15.83 2.69
N ILE A 27 4.69 14.89 3.31
CA ILE A 27 3.22 14.81 3.22
C ILE A 27 2.58 16.04 3.87
N GLU A 28 3.01 16.39 5.08
CA GLU A 28 2.49 17.54 5.83
C GLU A 28 2.84 18.87 5.18
N GLY A 29 4.01 18.95 4.52
CA GLY A 29 4.43 20.05 3.67
C GLY A 29 3.71 20.12 2.32
N GLY A 30 2.69 19.28 2.09
CA GLY A 30 1.81 19.34 0.94
C GLY A 30 2.41 18.76 -0.35
N ALA A 31 3.47 17.95 -0.29
CA ALA A 31 4.05 17.32 -1.48
C ALA A 31 3.03 16.46 -2.22
N LEU A 32 2.18 15.73 -1.47
CA LEU A 32 1.13 14.90 -2.03
C LEU A 32 0.10 15.75 -2.81
N GLN A 33 -0.32 16.89 -2.25
CA GLN A 33 -1.25 17.81 -2.92
C GLN A 33 -0.63 18.39 -4.20
N LYS A 34 0.65 18.80 -4.16
CA LYS A 34 1.36 19.31 -5.34
C LYS A 34 1.44 18.27 -6.46
N LEU A 35 1.74 17.01 -6.14
CA LEU A 35 1.76 15.92 -7.12
C LEU A 35 0.39 15.69 -7.75
N LEU A 36 -0.68 15.72 -6.95
CA LEU A 36 -2.06 15.59 -7.45
C LEU A 36 -2.45 16.76 -8.37
N VAL A 37 -2.06 17.99 -8.04
CA VAL A 37 -2.31 19.16 -8.90
C VAL A 37 -1.59 19.02 -10.24
N ILE A 38 -0.33 18.57 -10.24
CA ILE A 38 0.43 18.33 -11.48
C ILE A 38 -0.26 17.26 -12.35
N LEU A 39 -0.81 16.21 -11.73
CA LEU A 39 -1.52 15.16 -12.47
C LEU A 39 -2.90 15.61 -12.96
N ALA A 40 -3.57 16.51 -12.24
CA ALA A 40 -4.91 16.99 -12.57
C ALA A 40 -4.93 18.15 -13.58
N THR A 41 -3.81 18.85 -13.78
CA THR A 41 -3.72 20.01 -14.69
C THR A 41 -3.10 19.64 -16.03
N GLU A 42 -3.28 20.50 -17.03
CA GLU A 42 -2.58 20.36 -18.31
C GLU A 42 -1.08 20.53 -18.09
N GLN A 43 -0.34 19.45 -18.35
CA GLN A 43 1.10 19.36 -18.15
C GLN A 43 1.69 18.46 -19.25
N PRO A 44 2.95 18.68 -19.65
CA PRO A 44 3.63 17.78 -20.56
C PRO A 44 3.60 16.34 -20.05
N LEU A 45 3.45 15.37 -20.96
CA LEU A 45 3.44 13.94 -20.64
C LEU A 45 4.67 13.51 -19.79
N THR A 46 5.83 14.11 -20.06
CA THR A 46 7.08 13.88 -19.32
C THR A 46 6.97 14.31 -17.85
N THR A 47 6.31 15.43 -17.59
CA THR A 47 6.03 15.95 -16.24
C THR A 47 5.02 15.06 -15.52
N LYS A 48 3.92 14.69 -16.17
CA LYS A 48 2.92 13.77 -15.60
C LYS A 48 3.52 12.39 -15.30
N LYS A 49 4.40 11.86 -16.16
CA LYS A 49 5.15 10.61 -15.89
C LYS A 49 5.99 10.71 -14.62
N LYS A 50 6.75 11.79 -14.44
CA LYS A 50 7.59 11.99 -13.25
C LYS A 50 6.74 12.17 -11.98
N ALA A 51 5.64 12.92 -12.07
CA ALA A 51 4.72 13.10 -10.96
C ALA A 51 4.05 11.78 -10.56
N LEU A 52 3.61 10.98 -11.52
CA LEU A 52 3.01 9.66 -11.26
C LEU A 52 4.05 8.71 -10.65
N PHE A 53 5.30 8.73 -11.12
CA PHE A 53 6.38 7.95 -10.52
C PHE A 53 6.58 8.32 -9.05
N ALA A 54 6.71 9.61 -8.74
CA ALA A 54 6.88 10.11 -7.38
C ALA A 54 5.68 9.74 -6.50
N LEU A 55 4.46 9.87 -7.03
CA LEU A 55 3.24 9.47 -6.35
C LEU A 55 3.26 7.97 -6.01
N CYS A 56 3.62 7.09 -6.96
CA CYS A 56 3.74 5.66 -6.70
C CYS A 56 4.73 5.36 -5.58
N SER A 57 5.93 5.97 -5.62
CA SER A 57 6.96 5.77 -4.61
C SER A 57 6.53 6.24 -3.22
N LEU A 58 5.72 7.28 -3.16
CA LEU A 58 5.27 7.89 -1.92
C LEU A 58 4.08 7.13 -1.30
N LEU A 59 3.25 6.47 -2.10
CA LEU A 59 2.10 5.69 -1.62
C LEU A 59 2.44 4.25 -1.23
N ARG A 60 3.39 3.60 -1.91
CA ARG A 60 3.74 2.20 -1.64
C ARG A 60 4.30 2.04 -0.24
N HIS A 61 3.81 1.03 0.48
CA HIS A 61 4.23 0.71 1.85
C HIS A 61 4.10 1.86 2.87
N PHE A 62 3.30 2.89 2.58
CA PHE A 62 3.11 4.01 3.51
C PHE A 62 1.63 4.30 3.77
N PRO A 63 1.01 3.61 4.76
CA PRO A 63 -0.42 3.70 5.03
C PRO A 63 -0.93 5.13 5.29
N TYR A 64 -0.11 5.97 5.93
CA TYR A 64 -0.46 7.36 6.21
C TYR A 64 -0.64 8.17 4.93
N ALA A 65 0.31 8.08 3.99
CA ALA A 65 0.17 8.75 2.70
C ALA A 65 -1.01 8.23 1.88
N GLN A 66 -1.27 6.91 1.91
CA GLN A 66 -2.44 6.32 1.24
C GLN A 66 -3.75 6.93 1.78
N GLN A 67 -3.85 7.12 3.11
CA GLN A 67 -5.03 7.74 3.71
C GLN A 67 -5.18 9.21 3.28
N GLN A 68 -4.10 9.99 3.28
CA GLN A 68 -4.14 11.39 2.84
C GLN A 68 -4.47 11.51 1.35
N PHE A 69 -3.96 10.60 0.53
CA PHE A 69 -4.25 10.54 -0.90
C PHE A 69 -5.74 10.33 -1.16
N LEU A 70 -6.38 9.44 -0.41
CA LEU A 70 -7.83 9.23 -0.49
C LEU A 70 -8.61 10.46 -0.02
N LYS A 71 -8.19 11.10 1.09
CA LYS A 71 -8.81 12.34 1.60
C LYS A 71 -8.74 13.50 0.59
N LEU A 72 -7.66 13.59 -0.18
CA LEU A 72 -7.46 14.61 -1.21
C LEU A 72 -8.17 14.28 -2.54
N GLY A 73 -8.97 13.21 -2.61
CA GLY A 73 -9.68 12.82 -3.84
C GLY A 73 -8.75 12.23 -4.91
N GLY A 74 -7.61 11.67 -4.50
CA GLY A 74 -6.58 11.18 -5.43
C GLY A 74 -7.08 10.13 -6.44
N LEU A 75 -8.07 9.31 -6.08
CA LEU A 75 -8.70 8.36 -7.03
C LEU A 75 -9.43 9.06 -8.18
N GLN A 76 -10.06 10.21 -7.92
CA GLN A 76 -10.72 11.00 -8.96
C GLN A 76 -9.67 11.56 -9.94
N VAL A 77 -8.54 12.05 -9.41
CA VAL A 77 -7.41 12.52 -10.24
C VAL A 77 -6.86 11.39 -11.11
N LEU A 78 -6.65 10.20 -10.55
CA LEU A 78 -6.18 9.04 -11.32
C LEU A 78 -7.19 8.61 -12.39
N ARG A 79 -8.50 8.64 -12.09
CA ARG A 79 -9.55 8.34 -13.07
C ARG A 79 -9.51 9.33 -14.24
N SER A 80 -9.45 10.63 -13.96
CA SER A 80 -9.36 11.66 -14.99
C SER A 80 -8.10 11.50 -15.85
N LEU A 81 -6.96 11.18 -15.23
CA LEU A 81 -5.70 10.95 -15.94
C LEU A 81 -5.78 9.76 -16.92
N VAL A 82 -6.48 8.69 -16.54
CA VAL A 82 -6.66 7.50 -17.40
C VAL A 82 -7.62 7.79 -18.57
N GLN A 83 -8.58 8.69 -18.38
CA GLN A 83 -9.56 9.07 -19.40
C GLN A 83 -9.03 10.12 -20.40
N GLU A 84 -7.89 10.74 -20.11
CA GLU A 84 -7.25 11.75 -20.95
C GLU A 84 -6.62 11.11 -22.19
N LYS A 85 -6.95 11.65 -23.39
CA LYS A 85 -6.41 11.15 -24.67
C LYS A 85 -4.88 11.29 -24.70
N GLY A 86 -4.19 10.24 -25.15
CA GLY A 86 -2.72 10.24 -25.24
C GLY A 86 -1.99 9.87 -23.94
N MET A 87 -2.71 9.50 -22.87
CA MET A 87 -2.15 9.10 -21.57
C MET A 87 -2.15 7.58 -21.32
N GLU A 88 -2.31 6.76 -22.36
CA GLU A 88 -2.41 5.28 -22.26
C GLU A 88 -1.24 4.64 -21.50
N VAL A 89 -0.02 5.15 -21.69
CA VAL A 89 1.18 4.67 -21.00
C VAL A 89 1.13 4.95 -19.49
N LEU A 90 0.45 6.02 -19.07
CA LEU A 90 0.21 6.32 -17.66
C LEU A 90 -0.89 5.42 -17.09
N ALA A 91 -1.89 5.06 -17.90
CA ALA A 91 -3.01 4.24 -17.45
C ALA A 91 -2.56 2.87 -16.95
N VAL A 92 -1.64 2.20 -17.65
CA VAL A 92 -1.04 0.93 -17.18
C VAL A 92 -0.45 1.10 -15.79
N ARG A 93 0.31 2.20 -15.58
CA ARG A 93 0.99 2.47 -14.32
C ARG A 93 0.02 2.83 -13.19
N VAL A 94 -1.08 3.51 -13.50
CA VAL A 94 -2.18 3.76 -12.57
C VAL A 94 -2.83 2.45 -12.15
N VAL A 95 -3.13 1.57 -13.10
CA VAL A 95 -3.73 0.25 -12.81
C VAL A 95 -2.79 -0.59 -11.94
N THR A 96 -1.48 -0.62 -12.25
CA THR A 96 -0.48 -1.30 -11.41
C THR A 96 -0.44 -0.71 -10.00
N LEU A 97 -0.43 0.62 -9.86
CA LEU A 97 -0.48 1.26 -8.54
C LEU A 97 -1.73 0.86 -7.75
N LEU A 98 -2.91 0.89 -8.38
CA LEU A 98 -4.16 0.50 -7.72
C LEU A 98 -4.15 -0.97 -7.30
N TYR A 99 -3.63 -1.86 -8.16
CA TYR A 99 -3.44 -3.27 -7.83
C TYR A 99 -2.52 -3.45 -6.62
N ASP A 100 -1.38 -2.75 -6.58
CA ASP A 100 -0.44 -2.80 -5.45
C ASP A 100 -1.13 -2.35 -4.15
N LEU A 101 -1.86 -1.22 -4.18
CA LEU A 101 -2.55 -0.68 -3.01
C LEU A 101 -3.64 -1.61 -2.48
N VAL A 102 -4.46 -2.18 -3.37
CA VAL A 102 -5.50 -3.15 -2.97
C VAL A 102 -4.87 -4.40 -2.38
N THR A 103 -3.82 -4.92 -3.02
CA THR A 103 -3.09 -6.11 -2.56
C THR A 103 -2.48 -5.88 -1.17
N GLU A 104 -1.86 -4.71 -0.94
CA GLU A 104 -1.32 -4.34 0.37
C GLU A 104 -2.39 -4.32 1.47
N LYS A 105 -3.58 -3.74 1.19
CA LYS A 105 -4.70 -3.65 2.14
C LYS A 105 -5.36 -5.01 2.38
N ALA A 106 -5.62 -5.77 1.32
CA ALA A 106 -6.21 -7.09 1.40
C ALA A 106 -5.34 -8.04 2.22
N LEU A 107 -4.03 -8.01 1.99
CA LEU A 107 -3.09 -8.82 2.76
C LEU A 107 -3.07 -8.42 4.24
N PHE A 108 -3.03 -7.12 4.54
CA PHE A 108 -3.07 -6.65 5.93
C PHE A 108 -4.36 -7.09 6.64
N ALA A 109 -5.50 -6.98 5.96
CA ALA A 109 -6.79 -7.43 6.48
C ALA A 109 -6.81 -8.95 6.71
N LEU A 110 -6.30 -9.74 5.77
CA LEU A 110 -6.19 -11.19 5.91
C LEU A 110 -5.29 -11.57 7.11
N CYS A 111 -4.13 -10.93 7.25
CA CYS A 111 -3.25 -11.16 8.40
C CYS A 111 -3.95 -10.84 9.72
N SER A 112 -4.67 -9.71 9.76
CA SER A 112 -5.40 -9.27 10.95
C SER A 112 -6.53 -10.24 11.28
N LEU A 113 -7.28 -10.72 10.28
CA LEU A 113 -8.36 -11.68 10.48
C LEU A 113 -7.84 -13.03 10.98
N LEU A 114 -6.77 -13.54 10.39
CA LEU A 114 -6.16 -14.81 10.80
C LEU A 114 -5.57 -14.74 12.21
N ARG A 115 -5.06 -13.58 12.62
CA ARG A 115 -4.48 -13.37 13.96
C ARG A 115 -5.55 -13.21 15.05
N HIS A 116 -6.66 -12.54 14.77
CA HIS A 116 -7.63 -12.19 15.82
C HIS A 116 -8.85 -13.12 15.86
N PHE A 117 -9.05 -13.96 14.84
CA PHE A 117 -10.21 -14.85 14.75
C PHE A 117 -9.75 -16.31 14.57
N PRO A 118 -9.64 -17.09 15.66
CA PRO A 118 -9.17 -18.49 15.60
C PRO A 118 -10.08 -19.39 14.76
N TYR A 119 -11.37 -19.04 14.62
CA TYR A 119 -12.27 -19.74 13.69
C TYR A 119 -11.87 -19.52 12.21
N ALA A 120 -11.55 -18.28 11.84
CA ALA A 120 -11.09 -17.96 10.49
C ALA A 120 -9.73 -18.63 10.19
N GLN A 121 -8.84 -18.66 11.18
CA GLN A 121 -7.57 -19.40 11.13
C GLN A 121 -7.79 -20.90 10.87
N GLN A 122 -8.68 -21.55 11.64
CA GLN A 122 -8.97 -22.96 11.46
C GLN A 122 -9.60 -23.27 10.10
N GLN A 123 -10.54 -22.45 9.63
CA GLN A 123 -11.13 -22.63 8.30
C GLN A 123 -10.10 -22.43 7.18
N PHE A 124 -9.24 -21.41 7.30
CA PHE A 124 -8.18 -21.15 6.35
C PHE A 124 -7.20 -22.32 6.22
N LEU A 125 -6.82 -22.93 7.34
CA LEU A 125 -5.98 -24.14 7.35
C LEU A 125 -6.71 -25.35 6.72
N LYS A 126 -8.00 -25.55 7.05
CA LYS A 126 -8.82 -26.65 6.49
C LYS A 126 -8.98 -26.56 4.97
N LEU A 127 -9.04 -25.35 4.42
CA LEU A 127 -9.15 -25.09 2.98
C LEU A 127 -7.80 -25.15 2.24
N GLY A 128 -6.72 -25.55 2.92
CA GLY A 128 -5.40 -25.62 2.31
C GLY A 128 -4.76 -24.27 2.06
N GLY A 129 -5.14 -23.23 2.81
CA GLY A 129 -4.64 -21.85 2.64
C GLY A 129 -3.11 -21.73 2.72
N LEU A 130 -2.43 -22.65 3.41
CA LEU A 130 -0.96 -22.74 3.43
C LEU A 130 -0.35 -23.04 2.06
N GLN A 131 -1.01 -23.88 1.24
CA GLN A 131 -0.56 -24.17 -0.11
C GLN A 131 -0.72 -22.96 -1.02
N VAL A 132 -1.83 -22.22 -0.86
CA VAL A 132 -2.07 -20.98 -1.59
C VAL A 132 -1.02 -19.93 -1.23
N LEU A 133 -0.72 -19.75 0.07
CA LEU A 133 0.34 -18.83 0.51
C LEU A 133 1.72 -19.26 -0.01
N ARG A 134 2.02 -20.56 -0.03
CA ARG A 134 3.28 -21.07 -0.60
C ARG A 134 3.39 -20.73 -2.09
N SER A 135 2.32 -20.95 -2.87
CA SER A 135 2.30 -20.63 -4.31
C SER A 135 2.45 -19.13 -4.56
N LEU A 136 1.80 -18.30 -3.74
CA LEU A 136 1.93 -16.84 -3.81
C LEU A 136 3.36 -16.39 -3.47
N VAL A 137 3.97 -16.93 -2.42
CA VAL A 137 5.36 -16.58 -2.04
C VAL A 137 6.38 -17.01 -3.09
N GLN A 138 6.10 -18.05 -3.88
CA GLN A 138 6.95 -18.49 -4.98
C GLN A 138 6.80 -17.64 -6.25
N GLU A 139 5.79 -16.77 -6.32
CA GLU A 139 5.59 -15.87 -7.45
C GLU A 139 6.61 -14.71 -7.41
N LYS A 140 7.28 -14.47 -8.55
CA LYS A 140 8.35 -13.46 -8.66
C LYS A 140 7.82 -12.06 -8.30
N GLY A 141 8.45 -11.41 -7.31
CA GLY A 141 8.13 -10.02 -6.92
C GLY A 141 7.40 -9.86 -5.59
N MET A 142 7.20 -10.95 -4.82
CA MET A 142 6.37 -10.96 -3.61
C MET A 142 7.19 -11.04 -2.30
N GLU A 143 8.37 -10.43 -2.24
CA GLU A 143 9.26 -10.51 -1.06
C GLU A 143 8.64 -9.91 0.21
N VAL A 144 7.85 -8.83 0.08
CA VAL A 144 7.12 -8.21 1.22
C VAL A 144 6.02 -9.13 1.73
N LEU A 145 5.40 -9.89 0.82
CA LEU A 145 4.43 -10.93 1.13
C LEU A 145 5.11 -12.11 1.83
N ALA A 146 6.30 -12.50 1.39
CA ALA A 146 7.09 -13.53 2.04
C ALA A 146 7.38 -13.19 3.50
N VAL A 147 7.81 -11.95 3.81
CA VAL A 147 8.06 -11.52 5.19
C VAL A 147 6.78 -11.59 6.05
N ARG A 148 5.65 -11.11 5.53
CA ARG A 148 4.37 -11.13 6.27
C ARG A 148 3.78 -12.54 6.43
N VAL A 149 3.97 -13.40 5.43
CA VAL A 149 3.62 -14.82 5.50
C VAL A 149 4.50 -15.52 6.52
N VAL A 150 5.81 -15.26 6.55
CA VAL A 150 6.73 -15.83 7.56
C VAL A 150 6.35 -15.37 8.96
N THR A 151 6.03 -14.09 9.17
CA THR A 151 5.55 -13.59 10.48
C THR A 151 4.23 -14.26 10.88
N LEU A 152 3.26 -14.38 9.96
CA LEU A 152 2.02 -15.10 10.22
C LEU A 152 2.28 -16.57 10.57
N LEU A 153 3.13 -17.27 9.80
CA LEU A 153 3.45 -18.67 10.06
C LEU A 153 4.12 -18.86 11.42
N TYR A 154 5.01 -17.94 11.80
CA TYR A 154 5.63 -17.95 13.12
C TYR A 154 4.56 -17.79 14.22
N ASP A 155 3.72 -16.76 14.14
CA ASP A 155 2.62 -16.52 15.10
C ASP A 155 1.69 -17.74 15.22
N LEU A 156 1.24 -18.29 14.08
CA LEU A 156 0.34 -19.45 13.99
C LEU A 156 0.95 -20.74 14.59
N VAL A 157 2.28 -20.88 14.53
CA VAL A 157 3.01 -22.04 15.08
C VAL A 157 3.30 -21.84 16.56
N THR A 158 3.60 -20.62 17.01
CA THR A 158 3.89 -20.31 18.41
C THR A 158 2.64 -20.25 19.30
N GLU A 159 1.46 -19.89 18.78
CA GLU A 159 0.19 -19.93 19.55
C GLU A 159 -0.30 -21.37 19.85
N LYS A 160 0.37 -22.40 19.34
CA LYS A 160 0.06 -23.81 19.60
C LYS A 160 0.97 -24.51 20.63
N SER A 161 1.93 -23.79 21.24
CA SER A 161 2.80 -24.31 22.31
C SER A 161 2.40 -23.73 23.67
#